data_AF-A0A951BKU0-F1
#
_entry.id   AF-A0A951BKU0-F1
#
_cell.length_a   1.000
_cell.length_b   1.000
_cell.length_c   1.000
_cell.angle_alpha   90.00
_cell.angle_beta   90.00
_cell.angle_gamma   90.00
#
_symmetry.space_group_name_H-M   'P 1'
#
loop_
_entity.id
_entity.type
_entity.pdbx_description
1 polymer ?
#
loop_
_entity_poly.entity_id
_entity_poly.type
_entity_poly.pdbx_seq_one_letter_code
_entity_poly.pdbx_strand_id
1 'polypeptide(L)'
;MLRVSARTAAARVGDAWSLYTRMSGTLAALEQGRITLAKARILDAETANPSPEHTGQVEQQVLTMAGQQTPGQLRAATRRAVLTADPAAAQKRPGQATRLRNPVANQRVRRG
;
A
#
# COMPACT_ATOMS: atom_id res chain seq x y z
N MET A 1 26.86 9.79 3.80
CA MET A 1 25.93 10.55 2.93
C MET A 1 25.08 9.56 2.15
N LEU A 2 23.76 9.56 2.35
CA LEU A 2 22.84 8.67 1.60
C LEU A 2 22.66 9.26 0.18
N ARG A 3 23.19 8.60 -0.85
CA ARG A 3 23.08 9.06 -2.26
C ARG A 3 21.68 8.74 -2.82
N VAL A 4 20.67 9.53 -2.45
CA VAL A 4 19.32 9.46 -3.04
C VAL A 4 18.75 10.86 -3.25
N SER A 5 17.94 11.04 -4.30
CA SER A 5 17.25 12.31 -4.53
C SER A 5 16.21 12.59 -3.43
N ALA A 6 15.92 13.86 -3.16
CA ALA A 6 14.89 14.26 -2.20
C ALA A 6 13.51 13.64 -2.54
N ARG A 7 13.19 13.52 -3.83
CA ARG A 7 11.94 12.89 -4.29
C ARG A 7 11.89 11.40 -3.97
N THR A 8 13.00 10.69 -4.17
CA THR A 8 13.11 9.26 -3.81
C THR A 8 12.99 9.07 -2.29
N ALA A 9 13.63 9.93 -1.51
CA ALA A 9 13.55 9.89 -0.05
C ALA A 9 12.11 10.12 0.43
N ALA A 10 11.42 11.14 -0.08
CA ALA A 10 10.03 11.43 0.26
C ALA A 10 9.09 10.27 -0.11
N ALA A 11 9.30 9.64 -1.27
CA ALA A 11 8.51 8.47 -1.67
C ALA A 11 8.69 7.29 -0.70
N ARG A 12 9.92 7.00 -0.25
CA ARG A 12 10.18 5.93 0.72
C ARG A 12 9.54 6.20 2.07
N VAL A 13 9.60 7.45 2.55
CA VAL A 13 8.92 7.84 3.80
C VAL A 13 7.40 7.72 3.65
N GLY A 14 6.85 8.12 2.50
CA GLY A 14 5.43 7.97 2.18
C GLY A 14 4.98 6.50 2.17
N ASP A 15 5.75 5.63 1.53
CA ASP A 15 5.49 4.18 1.51
C ASP A 15 5.53 3.61 2.93
N ALA A 16 6.59 3.92 3.69
CA ALA A 16 6.76 3.43 5.06
C ALA A 16 5.60 3.87 5.97
N TRP A 17 5.20 5.14 5.90
CA TRP A 17 4.07 5.67 6.66
C TRP A 17 2.76 4.96 6.28
N SER A 18 2.53 4.77 4.99
CA SER A 18 1.32 4.13 4.48
C SER A 18 1.19 2.68 4.99
N LEU A 19 2.27 1.91 4.87
CA LEU A 19 2.33 0.52 5.31
C LEU A 19 2.21 0.41 6.84
N TYR A 20 2.92 1.25 7.58
CA TYR A 20 2.89 1.25 9.04
C TYR A 20 1.51 1.59 9.60
N THR A 21 0.79 2.54 8.99
CA THR A 21 -0.49 3.03 9.54
C THR A 21 -1.70 2.20 9.16
N ARG A 22 -1.65 1.46 8.04
CA ARG A 22 -2.83 0.75 7.51
C ARG A 22 -2.62 -0.72 7.15
N MET A 23 -1.39 -1.17 7.02
CA MET A 23 -1.07 -2.47 6.41
C MET A 23 0.04 -3.19 7.17
N SER A 24 -0.18 -3.45 8.46
CA SER A 24 0.82 -4.03 9.36
C SER A 24 1.22 -5.44 8.92
N GLY A 25 0.30 -6.24 8.36
CA GLY A 25 0.61 -7.57 7.82
C GLY A 25 1.53 -7.51 6.60
N THR A 26 1.30 -6.55 5.71
CA THR A 26 2.12 -6.31 4.51
C THR A 26 3.49 -5.78 4.88
N LEU A 27 3.57 -4.88 5.87
CA LEU A 27 4.85 -4.41 6.41
C LEU A 27 5.68 -5.57 6.97
N ALA A 28 5.08 -6.42 7.81
CA ALA A 28 5.77 -7.59 8.36
C ALA A 28 6.22 -8.57 7.25
N ALA A 29 5.42 -8.76 6.21
CA ALA A 29 5.81 -9.60 5.07
C ALA A 29 6.97 -9.02 4.26
N LEU A 30 7.03 -7.69 4.14
CA LEU A 30 8.13 -6.99 3.49
C LEU A 30 9.43 -7.12 4.32
N GLU A 31 9.35 -6.89 5.63
CA GLU A 31 10.49 -7.02 6.57
C GLU A 31 11.07 -8.43 6.58
N GLN A 32 10.21 -9.44 6.48
CA GLN A 32 10.61 -10.86 6.41
C GLN A 32 11.09 -11.28 5.01
N GLY A 33 11.11 -10.38 4.03
CA GLY A 33 11.51 -10.69 2.65
C GLY A 33 10.55 -11.61 1.89
N ARG A 34 9.36 -11.91 2.44
CA ARG A 34 8.34 -12.74 1.78
C ARG A 34 7.74 -12.06 0.55
N ILE A 35 7.72 -10.73 0.55
CA ILE A 35 7.30 -9.91 -0.59
C ILE A 35 8.32 -8.81 -0.86
N THR A 36 8.31 -8.29 -2.08
CA THR A 36 9.13 -7.14 -2.46
C THR A 36 8.39 -5.83 -2.22
N LEU A 37 9.12 -4.70 -2.14
CA LEU A 37 8.51 -3.37 -2.03
C LEU A 37 7.53 -3.07 -3.18
N ALA A 38 7.80 -3.59 -4.39
CA ALA A 38 6.90 -3.43 -5.53
C ALA A 38 5.55 -4.13 -5.30
N LYS A 39 5.56 -5.31 -4.67
CA LYS A 39 4.35 -6.03 -4.27
C LYS A 39 3.60 -5.30 -3.16
N ALA A 40 4.30 -4.79 -2.15
CA ALA A 40 3.70 -3.99 -1.08
C ALA A 40 2.98 -2.74 -1.63
N ARG A 41 3.60 -2.01 -2.58
CA ARG A 41 2.97 -0.86 -3.25
C ARG A 41 1.73 -1.23 -4.07
N ILE A 42 1.70 -2.42 -4.65
CA ILE A 42 0.51 -2.94 -5.35
C ILE A 42 -0.64 -3.11 -4.36
N LEU A 43 -0.38 -3.75 -3.22
CA LEU A 43 -1.41 -3.92 -2.20
C LEU A 43 -1.94 -2.56 -1.73
N ASP A 44 -1.05 -1.63 -1.35
CA ASP A 44 -1.46 -0.30 -0.87
C ASP A 44 -2.26 0.51 -1.91
N ALA A 45 -1.91 0.39 -3.19
CA ALA A 45 -2.65 1.06 -4.26
C ALA A 45 -4.05 0.46 -4.46
N GLU A 46 -4.17 -0.86 -4.45
CA GLU A 46 -5.44 -1.55 -4.68
C GLU A 46 -6.37 -1.51 -3.44
N THR A 47 -5.82 -1.28 -2.22
CA THR A 47 -6.57 -1.11 -0.97
C THR A 47 -6.71 0.36 -0.52
N ALA A 48 -6.56 1.33 -1.43
CA ALA A 48 -6.66 2.74 -1.08
C ALA A 48 -8.07 3.22 -0.68
N ASN A 49 -9.12 2.48 -1.08
CA ASN A 49 -10.54 2.82 -0.89
C ASN A 49 -11.28 2.09 0.25
N PRO A 50 -11.03 0.79 0.55
CA PRO A 50 -11.78 0.08 1.60
C PRO A 50 -11.57 0.67 3.01
N SER A 51 -12.47 0.35 3.93
CA SER A 51 -12.32 0.65 5.35
C SER A 51 -11.06 -0.04 5.93
N PRO A 52 -10.54 0.42 7.10
CA PRO A 52 -9.42 -0.25 7.76
C PRO A 52 -9.70 -1.74 8.06
N GLU A 53 -10.93 -2.08 8.41
CA GLU A 53 -11.34 -3.46 8.68
C GLU A 53 -11.26 -4.34 7.43
N HIS A 54 -11.83 -3.88 6.31
CA HIS A 54 -11.75 -4.58 5.03
C HIS A 54 -10.31 -4.69 4.53
N THR A 55 -9.46 -3.70 4.82
CA THR A 55 -8.03 -3.74 4.48
C THR A 55 -7.33 -4.90 5.18
N GLY A 56 -7.57 -5.11 6.48
CA GLY A 56 -6.99 -6.23 7.22
C GLY A 56 -7.42 -7.60 6.70
N GLN A 57 -8.69 -7.75 6.33
CA GLN A 57 -9.21 -8.99 5.72
C GLN A 57 -8.53 -9.28 4.39
N VAL A 58 -8.37 -8.26 3.54
CA VAL A 58 -7.67 -8.39 2.25
C VAL A 58 -6.21 -8.78 2.45
N GLU A 59 -5.51 -8.18 3.42
CA GLU A 59 -4.12 -8.55 3.74
C GLU A 59 -4.00 -10.02 4.09
N GLN A 60 -4.85 -10.51 5.01
CA GLN A 60 -4.80 -11.90 5.45
C GLN A 60 -5.02 -12.89 4.30
N GLN A 61 -5.97 -12.59 3.41
CA GLN A 61 -6.27 -13.43 2.26
C GLN A 61 -5.13 -13.44 1.23
N VAL A 62 -4.62 -12.27 0.88
CA VAL A 62 -3.66 -12.12 -0.23
C VAL A 62 -2.25 -12.56 0.18
N LEU A 63 -1.83 -12.25 1.40
CA LEU A 63 -0.45 -12.50 1.85
C LEU A 63 -0.07 -13.99 1.89
N THR A 64 -1.05 -14.89 2.00
CA THR A 64 -0.84 -16.34 1.97
C THR A 64 -0.13 -16.79 0.69
N MET A 65 -0.47 -16.21 -0.46
CA MET A 65 0.10 -16.59 -1.77
C MET A 65 0.96 -15.49 -2.40
N ALA A 66 1.06 -14.32 -1.78
CA ALA A 66 1.69 -13.14 -2.36
C ALA A 66 3.16 -13.35 -2.77
N GLY A 67 3.91 -14.19 -2.04
CA GLY A 67 5.29 -14.52 -2.36
C GLY A 67 5.45 -15.22 -3.72
N GLN A 68 4.53 -16.12 -4.04
CA GLN A 68 4.56 -16.97 -5.25
C GLN A 68 3.92 -16.30 -6.48
N GLN A 69 3.20 -15.21 -6.28
CA GLN A 69 2.51 -14.52 -7.37
C GLN A 69 3.42 -13.53 -8.11
N THR A 70 3.24 -13.45 -9.42
CA THR A 70 3.74 -12.32 -10.20
C THR A 70 3.01 -11.03 -9.82
N PRO A 71 3.57 -9.84 -10.10
CA PRO A 71 2.90 -8.57 -9.82
C PRO A 71 1.49 -8.44 -10.45
N GLY A 72 1.28 -9.01 -11.65
CA GLY A 72 -0.02 -9.01 -12.32
C GLY A 72 -1.04 -9.91 -11.61
N GLN A 73 -0.63 -11.12 -11.24
CA GLN A 73 -1.47 -12.06 -10.48
C GLN A 73 -1.83 -11.48 -9.11
N LEU A 74 -0.88 -10.81 -8.45
CA LEU A 74 -1.10 -10.16 -7.17
C LEU A 74 -2.15 -9.06 -7.27
N ARG A 75 -2.06 -8.17 -8.26
CA ARG A 75 -3.11 -7.14 -8.50
C ARG A 75 -4.49 -7.78 -8.67
N ALA A 76 -4.58 -8.84 -9.49
CA ALA A 76 -5.85 -9.52 -9.73
C ALA A 76 -6.37 -10.24 -8.46
N ALA A 77 -5.50 -10.82 -7.65
CA ALA A 77 -5.87 -11.41 -6.36
C ALA A 77 -6.36 -10.35 -5.37
N THR A 78 -5.63 -9.25 -5.21
CA THR A 78 -6.01 -8.15 -4.31
C THR A 78 -7.34 -7.53 -4.71
N ARG A 79 -7.57 -7.28 -6.02
CA ARG A 79 -8.88 -6.78 -6.48
C ARG A 79 -10.02 -7.71 -6.13
N ARG A 80 -9.85 -9.02 -6.33
CA ARG A 80 -10.87 -10.00 -5.98
C ARG A 80 -11.14 -10.01 -4.48
N ALA A 81 -10.09 -10.00 -3.65
CA ALA A 81 -10.22 -9.93 -2.20
C ALA A 81 -10.95 -8.65 -1.75
N VAL A 82 -10.62 -7.49 -2.33
CA VAL A 82 -11.31 -6.22 -2.06
C VAL A 82 -12.78 -6.29 -2.42
N LEU A 83 -13.14 -6.85 -3.58
CA LEU A 83 -14.53 -7.01 -4.00
C LEU A 83 -15.31 -7.97 -3.09
N THR A 84 -14.65 -9.01 -2.57
CA THR A 84 -15.24 -9.94 -1.62
C THR A 84 -15.46 -9.31 -0.25
N ALA A 85 -14.49 -8.53 0.25
CA ALA A 85 -14.60 -7.85 1.54
C ALA A 85 -15.55 -6.64 1.48
N ASP A 86 -15.57 -5.92 0.36
CA ASP A 86 -16.41 -4.75 0.14
C ASP A 86 -17.05 -4.79 -1.27
N PRO A 87 -18.23 -5.39 -1.40
CA PRO A 87 -18.98 -5.37 -2.65
C PRO A 87 -19.32 -3.95 -3.13
N ALA A 88 -19.40 -2.95 -2.24
CA ALA A 88 -19.64 -1.56 -2.60
C ALA A 88 -18.38 -0.86 -3.14
N ALA A 89 -17.17 -1.37 -2.82
CA ALA A 89 -15.92 -0.89 -3.41
C ALA A 89 -15.86 -1.12 -4.93
N ALA A 90 -16.64 -2.06 -5.48
CA ALA A 90 -16.77 -2.27 -6.92
C ALA A 90 -17.20 -1.01 -7.70
N GLN A 91 -17.98 -0.14 -7.05
CA GLN A 91 -18.48 1.11 -7.64
C GLN A 91 -17.44 2.23 -7.59
N LYS A 92 -16.46 2.14 -6.67
CA LYS A 92 -15.39 3.11 -6.52
C LYS A 92 -14.16 2.61 -7.25
N ARG A 93 -14.01 3.02 -8.51
CA ARG A 93 -12.81 2.78 -9.33
C ARG A 93 -11.56 3.08 -8.47
N PRO A 94 -10.56 2.18 -8.38
CA PRO A 94 -9.33 2.48 -7.66
C PRO A 94 -8.75 3.76 -8.25
N GLY A 95 -8.84 4.86 -7.49
CA GLY A 95 -8.26 6.12 -7.90
C GLY A 95 -6.78 5.85 -8.14
N GLN A 96 -6.22 6.38 -9.22
CA GLN A 96 -4.78 6.41 -9.42
C GLN A 96 -4.17 7.16 -8.23
N ALA A 97 -3.88 6.45 -7.15
CA ALA A 97 -3.26 6.96 -5.93
C ALA A 97 -1.76 7.17 -6.19
N THR A 98 -1.44 7.82 -7.29
CA THR A 98 -0.12 8.31 -7.61
C THR A 98 -0.26 9.79 -7.92
N ARG A 99 -0.46 10.61 -6.89
CA ARG A 99 -0.03 12.01 -6.91
C ARG A 99 -0.06 12.54 -5.48
N LEU A 100 1.14 12.70 -4.93
CA LEU A 100 1.45 13.45 -3.71
C LEU A 100 1.01 12.82 -2.37
N ARG A 101 1.42 11.58 -2.09
CA ARG A 101 1.58 11.13 -0.69
C ARG A 101 2.92 11.64 -0.14
N ASN A 102 2.96 12.93 0.20
CA ASN A 102 4.11 13.54 0.86
C ASN A 102 3.70 14.16 2.21
N PRO A 103 3.77 13.41 3.33
CA PRO A 103 3.52 13.98 4.66
C PRO A 103 4.64 14.93 5.12
N VAL A 104 5.84 14.89 4.52
CA VAL A 104 6.99 15.71 4.95
C VAL A 104 7.08 17.09 4.28
N ALA A 105 6.21 17.41 3.31
CA ALA A 105 6.12 18.77 2.75
C ALA A 105 5.20 19.72 3.55
N ASN A 106 4.31 19.21 4.40
CA ASN A 106 3.28 20.03 5.06
C ASN A 106 3.68 20.56 6.45
N GLN A 107 4.93 20.36 6.90
CA GLN A 107 5.42 20.87 8.20
C GLN A 107 6.02 22.28 8.15
N ARG A 108 6.06 22.95 6.98
CA ARG A 108 6.64 24.30 6.83
C ARG A 108 5.67 25.47 7.02
N VAL A 109 4.38 25.24 7.28
CA VAL A 109 3.36 26.32 7.37
C VAL A 109 2.84 26.57 8.81
N ARG A 110 3.40 25.91 9.84
CA ARG A 110 2.96 26.08 11.24
C ARG A 110 4.05 26.61 12.19
N ARG A 111 4.95 27.44 11.67
CA ARG A 111 5.82 28.31 12.49
C ARG A 111 5.88 29.69 11.84
N GLY A 112 4.84 30.47 12.14
CA GLY A 112 4.72 31.91 11.90
C GLY A 112 3.89 32.47 13.04
#